data_AF-A0A7S6WMD3-F1
#
_entry.id   AF-A0A7S6WMD3-F1
#
_cell.length_a   1.000
_cell.length_b   1.000
_cell.length_c   1.000
_cell.angle_alpha   90.00
_cell.angle_beta   90.00
_cell.angle_gamma   90.00
#
_symmetry.space_group_name_H-M   'P 1'
#
loop_
_entity.id
_entity.type
_entity.pdbx_description
1 polymer ?
#
loop_
_entity_poly.entity_id
_entity_poly.type
_entity_poly.pdbx_seq_one_letter_code
_entity_poly.pdbx_strand_id
1 'polypeptide(L)'
;MADENWYRNEVWNDEIQKRFTDKLNKARSQKTQYLKIQAFYLLDKYPNIALKLIQHSREIKIDEFWEQEFCLYESKAYYALKENSLAIKKAFESIEWRRKKTGTITENIYWLPELVLRLEEKSEYQKCLKIMKEMHEETPFPIIEYKYHGYMALLLNELGNVNDSISEALIAIDWANRDKNMLNNVRKLKYGLLKSKTEWPYTKLKEISKMKFV
;
A
#
# COMPACT_ATOMS: atom_id res chain seq x y z
N MET A 1 -25.87 17.06 12.82
CA MET A 1 -24.80 16.62 11.91
C MET A 1 -24.86 15.11 11.86
N ALA A 2 -25.36 14.56 10.76
CA ALA A 2 -25.60 13.12 10.64
C ALA A 2 -24.24 12.42 10.60
N ASP A 3 -24.02 11.49 11.54
CA ASP A 3 -22.88 10.57 11.66
C ASP A 3 -22.14 10.31 10.33
N GLU A 4 -21.19 11.22 9.99
CA GLU A 4 -20.58 11.33 8.66
C GLU A 4 -19.63 10.16 8.35
N ASN A 5 -19.35 9.32 9.35
CA ASN A 5 -18.37 8.23 9.30
C ASN A 5 -18.98 6.83 9.43
N TRP A 6 -20.26 6.67 9.12
CA TRP A 6 -20.96 5.38 9.23
C TRP A 6 -20.40 4.24 8.36
N TYR A 7 -19.51 4.56 7.41
CA TYR A 7 -18.86 3.65 6.47
C TYR A 7 -17.34 3.48 6.74
N ARG A 8 -16.88 3.81 7.96
CA ARG A 8 -15.47 3.68 8.39
C ARG A 8 -15.35 2.79 9.64
N ASN A 9 -16.10 1.69 9.68
CA ASN A 9 -16.13 0.82 10.85
C ASN A 9 -14.86 -0.06 10.88
N GLU A 10 -14.14 -0.05 12.00
CA GLU A 10 -12.95 -0.90 12.22
C GLU A 10 -13.28 -2.28 12.82
N VAL A 11 -14.51 -2.43 13.30
CA VAL A 11 -15.08 -3.67 13.86
C VAL A 11 -16.26 -4.06 13.00
N TRP A 12 -16.48 -5.36 12.83
CA TRP A 12 -17.59 -5.88 12.04
C TRP A 12 -18.36 -6.97 12.81
N ASN A 13 -19.65 -6.74 12.99
CA ASN A 13 -20.61 -7.66 13.58
C ASN A 13 -21.98 -7.48 12.91
N ASP A 14 -22.96 -8.31 13.26
CA ASP A 14 -24.28 -8.31 12.62
C ASP A 14 -25.03 -6.97 12.74
N GLU A 15 -24.89 -6.28 13.88
CA GLU A 15 -25.51 -4.98 14.11
C GLU A 15 -24.91 -3.90 13.19
N ILE A 16 -23.58 -3.83 13.12
CA ILE A 16 -22.84 -2.91 12.25
C ILE A 16 -23.17 -3.21 10.79
N GLN A 17 -23.17 -4.49 10.40
CA GLN A 17 -23.51 -4.91 9.05
C GLN A 17 -24.91 -4.47 8.67
N LYS A 18 -25.91 -4.71 9.54
CA LYS A 18 -27.29 -4.29 9.30
C LYS A 18 -27.39 -2.78 9.14
N ARG A 19 -26.79 -2.03 10.06
CA ARG A 19 -26.77 -0.55 10.04
C ARG A 19 -26.10 0.00 8.78
N PHE A 20 -24.98 -0.60 8.38
CA PHE A 20 -24.25 -0.23 7.17
C PHE A 20 -25.10 -0.49 5.93
N THR A 21 -25.70 -1.68 5.80
CA THR A 21 -26.56 -2.05 4.68
C THR A 21 -27.79 -1.15 4.58
N ASP A 22 -28.45 -0.84 5.70
CA ASP A 22 -29.60 0.07 5.72
C ASP A 22 -29.26 1.47 5.21
N LYS A 23 -28.09 2.00 5.62
CA LYS A 23 -27.61 3.29 5.13
C LYS A 23 -27.18 3.24 3.67
N LEU A 24 -26.48 2.18 3.26
CA LEU A 24 -26.06 1.97 1.88
C LEU A 24 -27.26 1.87 0.93
N ASN A 25 -28.33 1.21 1.34
CA ASN A 25 -29.57 1.11 0.56
C ASN A 25 -30.25 2.46 0.36
N LYS A 26 -30.25 3.30 1.40
CA LYS A 26 -30.81 4.66 1.37
C LYS A 26 -29.92 5.68 0.63
N ALA A 27 -28.62 5.39 0.49
CA ALA A 27 -27.70 6.28 -0.20
C ALA A 27 -28.08 6.44 -1.68
N ARG A 28 -28.24 7.69 -2.13
CA ARG A 28 -28.61 8.00 -3.52
C ARG A 28 -27.43 8.05 -4.47
N SER A 29 -26.21 8.21 -3.94
CA SER A 29 -24.96 8.33 -4.69
C SER A 29 -23.80 7.73 -3.88
N GLN A 30 -22.64 7.57 -4.51
CA GLN A 30 -21.38 7.16 -3.87
C GLN A 30 -21.38 5.77 -3.20
N LYS A 31 -22.36 4.90 -3.48
CA LYS A 31 -22.42 3.53 -2.91
C LYS A 31 -21.11 2.75 -3.08
N THR A 32 -20.55 2.77 -4.30
CA THR A 32 -19.24 2.16 -4.64
C THR A 32 -18.11 2.73 -3.77
N GLN A 33 -18.10 4.04 -3.54
CA GLN A 33 -17.08 4.67 -2.70
C GLN A 33 -17.24 4.29 -1.22
N TYR A 34 -18.47 4.24 -0.70
CA TYR A 34 -18.73 3.80 0.68
C TYR A 34 -18.30 2.36 0.90
N LEU A 35 -18.62 1.46 -0.03
CA LEU A 35 -18.17 0.06 0.01
C LEU A 35 -16.65 -0.04 -0.03
N LYS A 36 -15.99 0.68 -0.95
CA LYS A 36 -14.53 0.72 -1.04
C LYS A 36 -13.88 1.20 0.26
N ILE A 37 -14.36 2.32 0.82
CA ILE A 37 -13.82 2.87 2.07
C ILE A 37 -14.06 1.88 3.20
N GLN A 38 -15.25 1.30 3.33
CA GLN A 38 -15.52 0.32 4.37
C GLN A 38 -14.64 -0.93 4.23
N ALA A 39 -14.40 -1.41 3.00
CA ALA A 39 -13.50 -2.53 2.75
C ALA A 39 -12.07 -2.22 3.22
N PHE A 40 -11.55 -1.02 2.95
CA PHE A 40 -10.22 -0.58 3.40
C PHE A 40 -10.03 -0.71 4.92
N TYR A 41 -11.02 -0.28 5.71
CA TYR A 41 -10.95 -0.35 7.18
C TYR A 41 -11.02 -1.79 7.72
N LEU A 42 -11.41 -2.77 6.89
CA LEU A 42 -11.61 -4.15 7.29
C LEU A 42 -10.52 -5.12 6.79
N LEU A 43 -9.58 -4.66 5.95
CA LEU A 43 -8.61 -5.53 5.26
C LEU A 43 -7.85 -6.46 6.20
N ASP A 44 -7.38 -5.93 7.33
CA ASP A 44 -6.50 -6.69 8.23
C ASP A 44 -7.28 -7.58 9.20
N LYS A 45 -8.39 -7.08 9.76
CA LYS A 45 -9.16 -7.76 10.83
C LYS A 45 -10.30 -8.64 10.31
N TYR A 46 -10.89 -8.26 9.17
CA TYR A 46 -12.05 -8.94 8.58
C TYR A 46 -11.88 -9.10 7.05
N PRO A 47 -10.78 -9.70 6.56
CA PRO A 47 -10.46 -9.74 5.13
C PRO A 47 -11.55 -10.38 4.27
N ASN A 48 -12.22 -11.44 4.75
CA ASN A 48 -13.34 -12.07 4.05
C ASN A 48 -14.52 -11.11 3.82
N ILE A 49 -14.78 -10.21 4.78
CA ILE A 49 -15.82 -9.19 4.64
C ILE A 49 -15.36 -8.11 3.66
N ALA A 50 -14.11 -7.66 3.76
CA ALA A 50 -13.56 -6.69 2.82
C ALA A 50 -13.66 -7.17 1.37
N LEU A 51 -13.31 -8.43 1.09
CA LEU A 51 -13.47 -9.06 -0.23
C LEU A 51 -14.92 -9.05 -0.72
N LYS A 52 -15.89 -9.41 0.14
CA LYS A 52 -17.32 -9.35 -0.20
C LYS A 52 -17.79 -7.93 -0.52
N LEU A 53 -17.31 -6.93 0.21
CA LEU A 53 -17.67 -5.52 -0.04
C LEU A 53 -17.07 -5.01 -1.35
N ILE A 54 -15.85 -5.41 -1.69
CA ILE A 54 -15.21 -5.11 -2.99
C ILE A 54 -16.03 -5.73 -4.13
N GLN A 55 -16.41 -7.01 -3.98
CA GLN A 55 -17.23 -7.70 -4.97
C GLN A 55 -18.60 -7.02 -5.17
N HIS A 56 -19.30 -6.70 -4.08
CA HIS A 56 -20.55 -5.95 -4.13
C HIS A 56 -20.37 -4.57 -4.78
N SER A 57 -19.22 -3.91 -4.53
CA SER A 57 -18.93 -2.62 -5.13
C SER A 57 -18.82 -2.69 -6.66
N ARG A 58 -18.22 -3.76 -7.19
CA ARG A 58 -18.13 -4.02 -8.64
C ARG A 58 -19.50 -4.35 -9.26
N GLU A 59 -20.37 -5.02 -8.51
CA GLU A 59 -21.73 -5.37 -8.96
C GLU A 59 -22.66 -4.15 -9.07
N ILE A 60 -22.51 -3.14 -8.21
CA ILE A 60 -23.33 -1.92 -8.27
C ILE A 60 -23.01 -1.10 -9.54
N LYS A 61 -21.74 -1.01 -9.91
CA LYS A 61 -21.30 -0.25 -11.07
C LYS A 61 -20.07 -0.92 -11.67
N ILE A 62 -20.20 -1.35 -12.92
CA ILE A 62 -19.07 -1.74 -13.75
C ILE A 62 -18.35 -0.43 -14.13
N ASP A 63 -17.34 -0.07 -13.35
CA ASP A 63 -16.50 1.10 -13.58
C ASP A 63 -15.06 0.77 -13.23
N GLU A 64 -14.18 0.85 -14.23
CA GLU A 64 -12.75 0.57 -14.09
C GLU A 64 -12.04 1.61 -13.20
N PHE A 65 -12.71 2.71 -12.85
CA PHE A 65 -12.12 3.81 -12.09
C PHE A 65 -11.42 3.35 -10.80
N TRP A 66 -12.00 2.38 -10.09
CA TRP A 66 -11.51 1.89 -8.79
C TRP A 66 -10.73 0.58 -8.88
N GLU A 67 -10.60 -0.04 -10.05
CA GLU A 67 -10.05 -1.40 -10.17
C GLU A 67 -8.61 -1.52 -9.68
N GLN A 68 -7.81 -0.49 -9.89
CA GLN A 68 -6.45 -0.43 -9.34
C GLN A 68 -6.45 -0.61 -7.81
N GLU A 69 -7.28 0.17 -7.10
CA GLU A 69 -7.40 0.10 -5.63
C GLU A 69 -8.08 -1.18 -5.17
N PHE A 70 -9.07 -1.69 -5.91
CA PHE A 70 -9.68 -2.98 -5.58
C PHE A 70 -8.67 -4.12 -5.66
N CYS A 71 -7.87 -4.22 -6.72
CA CYS A 71 -6.80 -5.22 -6.80
C CYS A 71 -5.77 -5.07 -5.66
N LEU A 72 -5.42 -3.83 -5.29
CA LEU A 72 -4.53 -3.58 -4.14
C LEU A 72 -5.15 -4.08 -2.82
N TYR A 73 -6.43 -3.80 -2.61
CA TYR A 73 -7.15 -4.20 -1.40
C TYR A 73 -7.37 -5.71 -1.35
N GLU A 74 -7.73 -6.33 -2.47
CA GLU A 74 -7.79 -7.79 -2.59
C GLU A 74 -6.42 -8.41 -2.25
N SER A 75 -5.32 -7.84 -2.74
CA SER A 75 -3.97 -8.32 -2.42
C SER A 75 -3.70 -8.30 -0.91
N LYS A 76 -4.01 -7.19 -0.23
CA LYS A 76 -3.86 -7.07 1.22
C LYS A 76 -4.76 -8.04 1.99
N ALA A 77 -6.02 -8.19 1.57
CA ALA A 77 -6.96 -9.11 2.19
C ALA A 77 -6.51 -10.58 2.03
N TYR A 78 -6.05 -10.98 0.84
CA TYR A 78 -5.50 -12.33 0.63
C TYR A 78 -4.22 -12.57 1.43
N TYR A 79 -3.35 -11.57 1.57
CA TYR A 79 -2.18 -11.68 2.45
C TYR A 79 -2.58 -11.89 3.92
N ALA A 80 -3.60 -11.17 4.41
CA ALA A 80 -4.14 -11.37 5.76
C ALA A 80 -4.73 -12.79 5.94
N LEU A 81 -5.33 -13.34 4.88
CA LEU A 81 -5.83 -14.72 4.84
C LEU A 81 -4.75 -15.79 4.63
N LYS A 82 -3.48 -15.40 4.46
CA LYS A 82 -2.35 -16.30 4.13
C LYS A 82 -2.48 -16.99 2.76
N GLU A 83 -3.31 -16.44 1.88
CA GLU A 83 -3.48 -16.84 0.49
C GLU A 83 -2.41 -16.16 -0.39
N ASN A 84 -1.14 -16.47 -0.13
CA ASN A 84 0.02 -15.71 -0.62
C ASN A 84 0.09 -15.61 -2.16
N SER A 85 -0.20 -16.70 -2.88
CA SER A 85 -0.19 -16.69 -4.35
C SER A 85 -1.25 -15.75 -4.93
N LEU A 86 -2.44 -15.70 -4.32
CA LEU A 86 -3.50 -14.77 -4.70
C LEU A 86 -3.13 -13.34 -4.34
N ALA A 87 -2.50 -13.12 -3.17
CA ALA A 87 -2.03 -11.81 -2.77
C ALA A 87 -1.07 -11.21 -3.80
N ILE A 88 -0.06 -11.98 -4.23
CA ILE A 88 0.93 -11.54 -5.22
C ILE A 88 0.28 -11.30 -6.58
N LYS A 89 -0.57 -12.23 -7.04
CA LYS A 89 -1.32 -12.06 -8.29
C LYS A 89 -2.08 -10.74 -8.30
N LYS A 90 -2.81 -10.44 -7.23
CA LYS A 90 -3.59 -9.20 -7.09
C LYS A 90 -2.72 -7.95 -6.97
N ALA A 91 -1.55 -8.03 -6.35
CA ALA A 91 -0.59 -6.93 -6.34
C ALA A 91 -0.10 -6.60 -7.76
N PHE A 92 0.23 -7.60 -8.57
CA PHE A 92 0.58 -7.39 -9.98
C PHE A 92 -0.59 -6.85 -10.82
N GLU A 93 -1.81 -7.40 -10.66
CA GLU A 93 -2.99 -6.84 -11.34
C GLU A 93 -3.19 -5.36 -11.03
N SER A 94 -2.95 -4.94 -9.77
CA SER A 94 -2.99 -3.53 -9.38
C SER A 94 -1.94 -2.67 -10.10
N ILE A 95 -0.74 -3.20 -10.36
CA ILE A 95 0.29 -2.52 -11.16
C ILE A 95 -0.16 -2.34 -12.60
N GLU A 96 -0.70 -3.40 -13.22
CA GLU A 96 -1.18 -3.33 -14.61
C GLU A 96 -2.34 -2.33 -14.77
N TRP A 97 -3.26 -2.26 -13.81
CA TRP A 97 -4.30 -1.24 -13.81
C TRP A 97 -3.74 0.18 -13.71
N ARG A 98 -2.71 0.41 -12.87
CA ARG A 98 -2.04 1.71 -12.80
C ARG A 98 -1.35 2.07 -14.11
N ARG A 99 -0.76 1.12 -14.83
CA ARG A 99 -0.18 1.37 -16.17
C ARG A 99 -1.23 1.83 -17.18
N LYS A 100 -2.43 1.25 -17.15
CA LYS A 100 -3.54 1.64 -18.04
C LYS A 100 -4.07 3.04 -17.76
N LYS A 101 -4.04 3.48 -16.50
CA LYS A 101 -4.61 4.76 -16.05
C LYS A 101 -3.55 5.59 -15.32
N THR A 102 -2.83 6.39 -16.10
CA THR A 102 -1.79 7.29 -15.59
C THR A 102 -2.40 8.40 -14.71
N GLY A 103 -1.66 8.86 -13.70
CA GLY A 103 -2.05 9.98 -12.85
C GLY A 103 -2.62 9.64 -11.46
N THR A 104 -2.69 8.36 -11.07
CA THR A 104 -3.00 7.99 -9.67
C THR A 104 -1.76 7.44 -8.98
N ILE A 105 -1.17 8.23 -8.08
CA ILE A 105 -0.08 7.78 -7.20
C ILE A 105 -0.72 7.04 -6.03
N THR A 106 -0.62 5.72 -6.03
CA THR A 106 -1.08 4.88 -4.90
C THR A 106 0.07 4.07 -4.33
N GLU A 107 -0.16 3.46 -3.17
CA GLU A 107 0.84 2.66 -2.46
C GLU A 107 1.18 1.33 -3.14
N ASN A 108 0.54 0.99 -4.27
CA ASN A 108 0.70 -0.30 -4.95
C ASN A 108 2.15 -0.62 -5.34
N ILE A 109 2.91 0.38 -5.80
CA ILE A 109 4.33 0.26 -6.17
C ILE A 109 5.24 -0.04 -4.97
N TYR A 110 4.77 0.21 -3.75
CA TYR A 110 5.50 -0.09 -2.51
C TYR A 110 4.97 -1.35 -1.83
N TRP A 111 3.68 -1.62 -1.97
CA TRP A 111 3.06 -2.84 -1.45
C TRP A 111 3.59 -4.10 -2.15
N LEU A 112 3.71 -4.10 -3.49
CA LEU A 112 4.23 -5.25 -4.22
C LEU A 112 5.64 -5.67 -3.77
N PRO A 113 6.67 -4.80 -3.77
CA PRO A 113 8.01 -5.19 -3.33
C PRO A 113 8.05 -5.56 -1.84
N GLU A 114 7.26 -4.87 -0.99
CA GLU A 114 7.09 -5.26 0.41
C GLU A 114 6.57 -6.69 0.55
N LEU A 115 5.51 -7.02 -0.19
CA LEU A 115 4.85 -8.32 -0.13
C LEU A 115 5.80 -9.45 -0.56
N VAL A 116 6.49 -9.30 -1.70
CA VAL A 116 7.41 -10.34 -2.20
C VAL A 116 8.61 -10.53 -1.27
N LEU A 117 9.13 -9.45 -0.68
CA LEU A 117 10.24 -9.53 0.29
C LEU A 117 9.80 -10.23 1.57
N ARG A 118 8.61 -9.92 2.08
CA ARG A 118 8.05 -10.59 3.28
C ARG A 118 7.76 -12.07 3.07
N LEU A 119 7.44 -12.46 1.83
CA LEU A 119 7.14 -13.84 1.46
C LEU A 119 8.37 -14.59 0.93
N GLU A 120 9.52 -13.91 0.82
CA GLU A 120 10.76 -14.45 0.27
C GLU A 120 10.60 -15.02 -1.16
N GLU A 121 9.76 -14.39 -1.97
CA GLU A 121 9.44 -14.84 -3.34
C GLU A 121 10.50 -14.37 -4.34
N LYS A 122 11.68 -15.00 -4.23
CA LYS A 122 12.92 -14.60 -4.92
C LYS A 122 12.78 -14.52 -6.44
N SER A 123 11.93 -15.35 -7.05
CA SER A 123 11.69 -15.32 -8.50
C SER A 123 11.12 -13.99 -8.98
N GLU A 124 10.45 -13.23 -8.11
CA GLU A 124 9.80 -11.97 -8.46
C GLU A 124 10.67 -10.72 -8.17
N TYR A 125 11.81 -10.87 -7.50
CA TYR A 125 12.62 -9.73 -7.04
C TYR A 125 13.10 -8.84 -8.19
N GLN A 126 13.65 -9.44 -9.25
CA GLN A 126 14.14 -8.69 -10.41
C GLN A 126 13.00 -7.93 -11.10
N LYS A 127 11.83 -8.54 -11.19
CA LYS A 127 10.64 -7.93 -11.80
C LYS A 127 10.12 -6.77 -10.94
N CYS A 128 10.08 -6.93 -9.62
CA CYS A 128 9.69 -5.86 -8.70
C CYS A 128 10.65 -4.67 -8.78
N LEU A 129 11.96 -4.93 -8.81
CA LEU A 129 12.98 -3.88 -8.96
C LEU A 129 12.76 -3.06 -10.24
N LYS A 130 12.46 -3.72 -11.37
CA LYS A 130 12.16 -3.05 -12.63
C LYS A 130 10.90 -2.18 -12.53
N ILE A 131 9.81 -2.71 -11.96
CA ILE A 131 8.54 -1.99 -11.78
C ILE A 131 8.74 -0.75 -10.90
N MET A 132 9.48 -0.88 -9.80
CA MET A 132 9.77 0.25 -8.92
C MET A 132 10.48 1.38 -9.65
N LYS A 133 11.54 1.06 -10.42
CA LYS A 133 12.28 2.04 -11.23
C LYS A 133 11.42 2.70 -12.31
N GLU A 134 10.55 1.92 -12.96
CA GLU A 134 9.66 2.39 -14.03
C GLU A 134 8.59 3.36 -13.53
N MET A 135 8.04 3.12 -12.34
CA MET A 135 6.80 3.75 -11.88
C MET A 135 6.95 4.72 -10.71
N HIS A 136 8.18 4.89 -10.21
CA HIS A 136 8.43 5.85 -9.14
C HIS A 136 8.28 7.28 -9.68
N GLU A 137 7.55 8.09 -8.92
CA GLU A 137 7.38 9.51 -9.14
C GLU A 137 7.87 10.21 -7.87
N GLU A 138 8.74 11.21 -8.04
CA GLU A 138 9.24 12.02 -6.93
C GLU A 138 8.09 12.67 -6.17
N THR A 139 8.23 12.77 -4.86
CA THR A 139 7.16 13.33 -4.04
C THR A 139 7.68 14.14 -2.85
N PRO A 140 6.94 15.16 -2.39
CA PRO A 140 7.36 15.93 -1.23
C PRO A 140 7.30 15.14 0.09
N PHE A 141 6.72 13.93 0.11
CA PHE A 141 6.41 13.18 1.33
C PHE A 141 7.51 12.18 1.72
N PRO A 142 8.23 12.39 2.84
CA PRO A 142 9.35 11.54 3.24
C PRO A 142 9.05 10.05 3.39
N ILE A 143 7.85 9.68 3.84
CA ILE A 143 7.45 8.27 4.00
C ILE A 143 7.45 7.53 2.66
N ILE A 144 7.14 8.22 1.57
CA ILE A 144 7.06 7.62 0.25
C ILE A 144 8.47 7.37 -0.29
N GLU A 145 9.35 8.36 -0.19
CA GLU A 145 10.76 8.26 -0.57
C GLU A 145 11.49 7.21 0.28
N TYR A 146 11.23 7.19 1.60
CA TYR A 146 11.72 6.14 2.48
C TYR A 146 11.31 4.73 2.01
N LYS A 147 10.04 4.54 1.62
CA LYS A 147 9.56 3.25 1.13
C LYS A 147 10.18 2.88 -0.21
N TYR A 148 10.31 3.83 -1.13
CA TYR A 148 10.94 3.62 -2.43
C TYR A 148 12.39 3.14 -2.24
N HIS A 149 13.24 3.99 -1.66
CA HIS A 149 14.65 3.68 -1.46
C HIS A 149 14.84 2.47 -0.53
N GLY A 150 13.99 2.32 0.48
CA GLY A 150 14.04 1.19 1.40
C GLY A 150 13.81 -0.15 0.72
N TYR A 151 12.75 -0.28 -0.09
CA TYR A 151 12.49 -1.54 -0.79
C TYR A 151 13.46 -1.78 -1.96
N MET A 152 13.96 -0.72 -2.60
CA MET A 152 15.06 -0.81 -3.56
C MET A 152 16.31 -1.41 -2.91
N ALA A 153 16.73 -0.89 -1.75
CA ALA A 153 17.88 -1.39 -1.02
C ALA A 153 17.75 -2.88 -0.67
N LEU A 154 16.58 -3.29 -0.15
CA LEU A 154 16.33 -4.68 0.21
C LEU A 154 16.36 -5.61 -0.99
N LEU A 155 15.70 -5.26 -2.10
CA LEU A 155 15.72 -6.06 -3.32
C LEU A 155 17.14 -6.17 -3.91
N LEU A 156 17.88 -5.07 -3.95
CA LEU A 156 19.26 -5.05 -4.45
C LEU A 156 20.18 -5.93 -3.60
N ASN A 157 20.00 -5.92 -2.26
CA ASN A 157 20.75 -6.79 -1.36
C ASN A 157 20.52 -8.27 -1.68
N GLU A 158 19.25 -8.66 -1.83
CA GLU A 158 18.87 -10.04 -2.14
C GLU A 158 19.37 -10.49 -3.53
N LEU A 159 19.52 -9.55 -4.47
CA LEU A 159 20.05 -9.79 -5.81
C LEU A 159 21.59 -9.73 -5.86
N GLY A 160 22.27 -9.51 -4.73
CA GLY A 160 23.74 -9.45 -4.65
C GLY A 160 24.36 -8.12 -5.10
N ASN A 161 23.56 -7.09 -5.38
CA ASN A 161 24.02 -5.76 -5.77
C ASN A 161 24.34 -4.92 -4.51
N VAL A 162 25.38 -5.32 -3.77
CA VAL A 162 25.68 -4.83 -2.42
C VAL A 162 25.94 -3.32 -2.37
N ASN A 163 26.74 -2.76 -3.27
CA ASN A 163 27.09 -1.33 -3.24
C ASN A 163 25.87 -0.43 -3.51
N ASP A 164 25.03 -0.81 -4.47
CA ASP A 164 23.79 -0.08 -4.76
C ASP A 164 22.82 -0.21 -3.59
N SER A 165 22.74 -1.40 -2.98
CA SER A 165 21.91 -1.64 -1.79
C SER A 165 22.31 -0.74 -0.61
N ILE A 166 23.61 -0.62 -0.32
CA ILE A 166 24.13 0.25 0.74
C ILE A 166 23.74 1.71 0.45
N SER A 167 23.92 2.15 -0.79
CA SER A 167 23.60 3.53 -1.21
C SER A 167 22.12 3.85 -1.03
N GLU A 168 21.23 2.97 -1.50
CA GLU A 168 19.78 3.08 -1.35
C GLU A 168 19.35 3.04 0.13
N ALA A 169 19.98 2.19 0.96
CA ALA A 169 19.68 2.11 2.38
C ALA A 169 20.03 3.42 3.11
N LEU A 170 21.17 4.04 2.79
CA LEU A 170 21.57 5.33 3.36
C LEU A 170 20.57 6.43 2.99
N ILE A 171 20.14 6.50 1.73
CA ILE A 171 19.13 7.46 1.27
C ILE A 171 17.80 7.24 1.99
N ALA A 172 17.35 5.99 2.10
CA ALA A 172 16.12 5.66 2.83
C ALA A 172 16.19 6.13 4.29
N ILE A 173 17.31 5.90 4.98
CA ILE A 173 17.50 6.33 6.37
C ILE A 173 17.50 7.86 6.50
N ASP A 174 18.08 8.60 5.56
CA ASP A 174 17.99 10.07 5.53
C ASP A 174 16.53 10.53 5.47
N TRP A 175 15.76 10.01 4.50
CA TRP A 175 14.35 10.31 4.35
C TRP A 175 13.52 9.96 5.59
N ALA A 176 13.78 8.80 6.19
CA ALA A 176 13.14 8.39 7.43
C ALA A 176 13.41 9.37 8.60
N ASN A 177 14.55 10.06 8.60
CA ASN A 177 14.98 10.95 9.67
C ASN A 177 14.53 12.40 9.52
N ARG A 178 13.85 12.75 8.42
CA ARG A 178 13.30 14.10 8.24
C ARG A 178 12.16 14.38 9.23
N ASP A 179 12.15 15.61 9.73
CA ASP A 179 11.15 16.16 10.66
C ASP A 179 10.07 17.01 9.96
N LYS A 180 10.27 17.27 8.66
CA LYS A 180 9.36 18.00 7.77
C LYS A 180 9.35 17.42 6.36
N ASN A 181 8.22 17.55 5.68
CA ASN A 181 8.09 17.31 4.25
C ASN A 181 8.54 18.53 3.43
N MET A 182 8.52 18.38 2.11
CA MET A 182 8.99 19.41 1.17
C MET A 182 7.87 20.32 0.64
N LEU A 183 6.68 20.32 1.26
CA LEU A 183 5.59 21.19 0.83
C LEU A 183 5.88 22.65 1.20
N ASN A 184 5.53 23.57 0.31
CA ASN A 184 5.51 25.00 0.60
C ASN A 184 4.25 25.41 1.38
N ASN A 185 3.95 24.69 2.47
CA ASN A 185 2.83 24.99 3.36
C ASN A 185 3.19 24.63 4.81
N VAL A 186 3.46 25.67 5.61
CA VAL A 186 3.93 25.56 7.00
C VAL A 186 2.98 24.71 7.87
N ARG A 187 1.66 24.79 7.63
CA ARG A 187 0.65 24.04 8.40
C ARG A 187 0.64 22.56 8.09
N LYS A 188 1.24 22.14 6.97
CA LYS A 188 1.24 20.76 6.48
C LYS A 188 2.61 20.10 6.53
N LEU A 189 3.65 20.77 7.07
CA LEU A 189 5.03 20.25 7.08
C LEU A 189 5.18 18.89 7.77
N LYS A 190 4.29 18.53 8.70
CA LYS A 190 4.33 17.24 9.41
C LYS A 190 3.65 16.08 8.67
N TYR A 191 3.08 16.31 7.49
CA TYR A 191 2.36 15.27 6.73
C TYR A 191 3.33 14.35 6.01
N GLY A 192 2.99 13.06 5.93
CA GLY A 192 3.80 12.08 5.21
C GLY A 192 5.17 11.81 5.85
N LEU A 193 5.31 12.04 7.16
CA LEU A 193 6.51 11.64 7.90
C LEU A 193 6.41 10.16 8.32
N LEU A 194 7.57 9.50 8.43
CA LEU A 194 7.64 8.16 9.01
C LEU A 194 7.41 8.24 10.53
N LYS A 195 6.44 7.46 11.03
CA LYS A 195 6.04 7.51 12.45
C LYS A 195 6.82 6.55 13.35
N SER A 196 7.22 5.40 12.85
CA SER A 196 7.92 4.35 13.62
C SER A 196 9.20 3.92 12.92
N LYS A 197 10.22 3.63 13.71
CA LYS A 197 11.57 3.24 13.28
C LYS A 197 12.10 2.01 14.05
N THR A 198 11.19 1.24 14.64
CA THR A 198 11.54 0.13 15.55
C THR A 198 11.42 -1.24 14.91
N GLU A 199 10.88 -1.31 13.69
CA GLU A 199 10.51 -2.56 13.05
C GLU A 199 11.03 -2.63 11.61
N TRP A 200 10.83 -3.78 10.98
CA TRP A 200 11.07 -3.96 9.56
C TRP A 200 10.22 -2.95 8.75
N PRO A 201 10.76 -2.34 7.66
CA PRO A 201 12.08 -2.57 7.08
C PRO A 201 13.21 -1.73 7.71
N TYR A 202 12.92 -0.78 8.60
CA TYR A 202 13.91 0.18 9.13
C TYR A 202 15.12 -0.50 9.79
N THR A 203 14.89 -1.50 10.64
CA THR A 203 15.97 -2.24 11.33
C THR A 203 16.92 -2.90 10.33
N LYS A 204 16.37 -3.51 9.26
CA LYS A 204 17.17 -4.16 8.22
C LYS A 204 17.98 -3.16 7.40
N LEU A 205 17.40 -2.00 7.09
CA LEU A 205 18.11 -0.93 6.39
C LEU A 205 19.29 -0.40 7.21
N LYS A 206 19.16 -0.32 8.55
CA LYS A 206 20.26 0.05 9.45
C LYS A 206 21.40 -0.97 9.49
N GLU A 207 21.11 -2.25 9.26
CA GLU A 207 22.14 -3.28 9.11
C GLU A 207 22.86 -3.11 7.77
N ILE A 208 22.11 -3.00 6.67
CA ILE A 208 22.66 -2.81 5.31
C ILE A 208 23.52 -1.56 5.25
N SER A 209 23.07 -0.44 5.83
CA SER A 209 23.82 0.83 5.79
C SER A 209 25.16 0.80 6.54
N LYS A 210 25.43 -0.25 7.32
CA LYS A 210 26.70 -0.46 8.05
C LYS A 210 27.62 -1.47 7.36
N MET A 211 27.16 -2.10 6.28
CA MET A 211 28.00 -2.98 5.48
C MET A 211 29.12 -2.18 4.81
N LYS A 212 30.21 -2.88 4.46
CA LYS A 212 31.31 -2.27 3.70
C LYS A 212 30.99 -2.32 2.21
N PHE A 213 31.30 -1.23 1.51
CA PHE A 213 31.38 -1.28 0.05
C PHE A 213 32.39 -2.35 -0.38
N VAL A 214 32.03 -3.12 -1.40
CA VAL A 214 32.77 -4.27 -1.93
C VAL A 214 33.36 -3.92 -3.28
#